data_AF-A0A2M7G4E2-F1
#
_entry.id   AF-A0A2M7G4E2-F1
#
_cell.length_a   1.000
_cell.length_b   1.000
_cell.length_c   1.000
_cell.angle_alpha   90.00
_cell.angle_beta   90.00
_cell.angle_gamma   90.00
#
_symmetry.space_group_name_H-M   'P 1'
#
loop_
_entity.id
_entity.type
_entity.pdbx_description
1 polymer ?
#
loop_
_entity_poly.entity_id
_entity_poly.type
_entity_poly.pdbx_seq_one_letter_code
_entity_poly.pdbx_strand_id
1 'polypeptide(L)'
;MNAFFRLTHALGVGSLFFLLSAAQSPPSENQQAHERFCRATALSFMSGRSGDLFFFPRKYSFVTFDSGDYSHDGFSHVLEKGQESHVKHGGSSHGSVWDYDIDIPLALYGPGFIQAGKKIARPATQQDIVPTLAQLIGAVPPEDARHGSVLKEALKPTSRKPKAILTLVFDQGGWAYYRAHPQAHPFLDSLMAAGTLYTQAQVTHLDSETSVGHIAIGTGAYPYQHGIVSNSFFLASLGKRSSLLGPDRSPIFINSPSLADVWDLQTANRAIIFSYAYADRAAIGMAGHGAMYAGGDKDLVIYYDSKTGLPTTHSRYYQVPDYLKDHQIKPYLDAVVNAQGLWHEHQVNNLEDVNKTPAQARYDADLFLKMLAHEPVGEDQITDLLFLTLKSSDACGHAFGMETVECGEVLAEQDRQARRIVEALEKKLGKDNFVVVLSADHGGAPLAELSGGHRISANPLKAALNKALDTLDNGVPLVQDLTASQIYLEENELRRNGKSFEDVRQFLLNYRVGGEPVFREVLTREEVVREQLKMGLY
;
A
#
# COMPACT_ATOMS: atom_id res chain seq x y z
N MET A 1 -4.95 66.14 -66.60
CA MET A 1 -5.55 67.13 -65.68
C MET A 1 -4.97 66.88 -64.28
N ASN A 2 -4.16 67.84 -63.81
CA ASN A 2 -3.79 68.25 -62.43
C ASN A 2 -3.72 67.16 -61.33
N ALA A 3 -2.56 66.81 -60.77
CA ALA A 3 -1.60 67.56 -59.94
C ALA A 3 -2.06 67.77 -58.47
N PHE A 4 -1.26 67.28 -57.50
CA PHE A 4 -0.81 67.89 -56.22
C PHE A 4 -0.30 66.75 -55.28
N PHE A 5 0.99 66.46 -55.12
CA PHE A 5 2.10 67.06 -54.30
C PHE A 5 2.14 66.71 -52.79
N ARG A 6 3.24 66.01 -52.40
CA ARG A 6 3.98 65.97 -51.11
C ARG A 6 3.26 65.36 -49.88
N LEU A 7 3.91 64.62 -48.96
CA LEU A 7 5.22 64.82 -48.32
C LEU A 7 5.73 63.51 -47.66
N THR A 8 7.04 63.32 -47.67
CA THR A 8 7.87 62.33 -46.93
C THR A 8 7.76 62.45 -45.40
N HIS A 9 7.90 61.35 -44.64
CA HIS A 9 8.70 61.24 -43.41
C HIS A 9 8.99 59.77 -43.07
N ALA A 10 10.21 59.53 -42.58
CA ALA A 10 10.82 58.25 -42.27
C ALA A 10 10.74 57.89 -40.77
N LEU A 11 11.17 56.67 -40.46
CA LEU A 11 11.55 56.07 -39.17
C LEU A 11 10.46 55.29 -38.40
N GLY A 12 10.81 54.04 -38.09
CA GLY A 12 10.03 53.17 -37.20
C GLY A 12 10.47 51.72 -37.28
N VAL A 13 11.59 51.39 -36.65
CA VAL A 13 12.17 50.06 -36.51
C VAL A 13 11.14 49.06 -35.97
N GLY A 14 10.82 48.02 -36.74
CA GLY A 14 9.98 46.92 -36.30
C GLY A 14 10.69 46.10 -35.22
N SER A 15 10.21 46.23 -33.98
CA SER A 15 10.67 45.41 -32.86
C SER A 15 10.11 44.00 -33.02
N LEU A 16 11.00 43.06 -33.35
CA LEU A 16 10.72 41.62 -33.33
C LEU A 16 10.65 41.18 -31.86
N PHE A 17 9.44 41.07 -31.31
CA PHE A 17 9.23 40.49 -29.99
C PHE A 17 9.48 38.97 -30.05
N PHE A 18 10.66 38.55 -29.62
CA PHE A 18 10.89 37.17 -29.19
C PHE A 18 10.13 36.94 -27.88
N LEU A 19 9.01 36.21 -27.96
CA LEU A 19 8.38 35.60 -26.79
C LEU A 19 9.30 34.47 -26.30
N LEU A 20 10.25 34.82 -25.44
CA LEU A 20 10.91 33.88 -24.55
C LEU A 20 9.84 33.30 -23.61
N SER A 21 9.41 32.07 -23.90
CA SER A 21 8.74 31.24 -22.90
C SER A 21 9.74 31.05 -21.75
N ALA A 22 9.53 31.78 -20.65
CA ALA A 22 10.26 31.54 -19.42
C ALA A 22 9.90 30.12 -18.97
N ALA A 23 10.86 29.20 -19.08
CA ALA A 23 10.76 27.89 -18.45
C ALA A 23 10.50 28.12 -16.95
N GLN A 24 9.30 27.75 -16.47
CA GLN A 24 8.97 27.84 -15.06
C GLN A 24 10.01 27.02 -14.28
N SER A 25 10.56 27.61 -13.21
CA SER A 25 11.44 26.87 -12.30
C SER A 25 10.70 25.63 -11.77
N PRO A 26 11.39 24.49 -11.57
CA PRO A 26 10.75 23.30 -11.06
C PRO A 26 10.05 23.60 -9.72
N PRO A 27 8.86 23.04 -9.48
CA PRO A 27 8.10 23.30 -8.27
C PRO A 27 8.93 22.96 -7.02
N SER A 28 8.79 23.76 -5.97
CA SER A 28 9.44 23.45 -4.68
C SER A 28 8.95 22.11 -4.13
N GLU A 29 9.74 21.44 -3.26
CA GLU A 29 9.30 20.22 -2.55
C GLU A 29 7.94 20.44 -1.87
N ASN A 30 7.72 21.65 -1.36
CA ASN A 30 6.47 22.04 -0.74
C ASN A 30 5.28 22.06 -1.69
N GLN A 31 5.48 22.55 -2.92
CA GLN A 31 4.45 22.58 -3.94
C GLN A 31 4.16 21.17 -4.46
N GLN A 32 5.20 20.37 -4.68
CA GLN A 32 5.06 18.97 -5.10
C GLN A 32 4.31 18.14 -4.05
N ALA A 33 4.61 18.34 -2.75
CA ALA A 33 3.91 17.66 -1.68
C ALA A 33 2.41 18.03 -1.60
N HIS A 34 2.08 19.31 -1.82
CA HIS A 34 0.69 19.77 -1.91
C HIS A 34 -0.06 19.14 -3.10
N GLU A 35 0.53 19.20 -4.29
CA GLU A 35 -0.07 18.62 -5.50
C GLU A 35 -0.30 17.11 -5.36
N ARG A 36 0.67 16.40 -4.75
CA ARG A 36 0.54 14.97 -4.42
C ARG A 36 -0.59 14.72 -3.43
N PHE A 37 -0.68 15.52 -2.36
CA PHE A 37 -1.73 15.37 -1.35
C PHE A 37 -3.12 15.59 -1.95
N CYS A 38 -3.33 16.68 -2.69
CA CYS A 38 -4.59 16.97 -3.37
C CYS A 38 -5.00 15.83 -4.33
N ARG A 39 -4.07 15.37 -5.16
CA ARG A 39 -4.33 14.29 -6.13
C ARG A 39 -4.65 12.96 -5.43
N ALA A 40 -3.84 12.54 -4.46
CA ALA A 40 -4.04 11.28 -3.75
C ALA A 40 -5.37 11.29 -2.99
N THR A 41 -5.72 12.42 -2.36
CA THR A 41 -6.99 12.60 -1.66
C THR A 41 -8.17 12.52 -2.63
N ALA A 42 -8.09 13.20 -3.78
CA ALA A 42 -9.13 13.15 -4.82
C ALA A 42 -9.34 11.75 -5.39
N LEU A 43 -8.26 11.02 -5.65
CA LEU A 43 -8.33 9.63 -6.10
C LEU A 43 -8.87 8.68 -5.02
N SER A 44 -8.88 9.11 -3.76
CA SER A 44 -9.26 8.23 -2.66
C SER A 44 -10.60 8.55 -2.02
N PHE A 45 -11.17 9.70 -2.36
CA PHE A 45 -12.43 10.15 -1.81
C PHE A 45 -13.61 9.36 -2.38
N MET A 46 -14.28 8.63 -1.51
CA MET A 46 -15.56 7.98 -1.78
C MET A 46 -16.62 8.52 -0.82
N SER A 47 -17.69 9.10 -1.38
CA SER A 47 -18.83 9.55 -0.60
C SER A 47 -19.43 8.41 0.22
N GLY A 48 -19.70 8.67 1.50
CA GLY A 48 -20.27 7.70 2.45
C GLY A 48 -19.26 6.72 3.07
N ARG A 49 -17.99 6.73 2.64
CA ARG A 49 -16.92 5.91 3.26
C ARG A 49 -15.72 6.71 3.72
N SER A 50 -15.38 7.81 3.05
CA SER A 50 -14.29 8.70 3.47
C SER A 50 -14.73 9.70 4.54
N GLY A 51 -13.74 10.26 5.24
CA GLY A 51 -13.96 11.30 6.24
C GLY A 51 -14.51 12.62 5.69
N ASP A 52 -14.74 13.56 6.60
CA ASP A 52 -15.21 14.93 6.35
C ASP A 52 -14.05 15.91 6.10
N LEU A 53 -12.90 15.67 6.74
CA LEU A 53 -11.65 16.38 6.49
C LEU A 53 -10.49 15.41 6.30
N PHE A 54 -9.51 15.84 5.51
CA PHE A 54 -8.28 15.12 5.19
C PHE A 54 -7.11 15.96 5.66
N PHE A 55 -6.28 15.44 6.54
CA PHE A 55 -5.11 16.13 7.06
C PHE A 55 -3.83 15.49 6.54
N PHE A 56 -2.82 16.33 6.34
CA PHE A 56 -1.49 15.92 5.93
C PHE A 56 -0.50 16.30 7.03
N PRO A 57 0.05 15.32 7.77
CA PRO A 57 1.09 15.57 8.74
C PRO A 57 2.34 16.21 8.11
N ARG A 58 3.09 16.99 8.90
CA ARG A 58 4.42 17.45 8.52
C ARG A 58 5.35 16.27 8.26
N LYS A 59 6.40 16.50 7.47
CA LYS A 59 7.39 15.47 7.14
C LYS A 59 7.92 14.81 8.42
N TYR A 60 7.97 13.47 8.40
CA TYR A 60 8.33 12.60 9.52
C TYR A 60 7.37 12.58 10.72
N SER A 61 6.27 13.32 10.68
CA SER A 61 5.20 13.19 11.66
C SER A 61 4.12 12.26 11.12
N PHE A 62 3.55 11.44 11.98
CA PHE A 62 2.58 10.41 11.59
C PHE A 62 1.58 10.12 12.72
N VAL A 63 0.39 9.66 12.35
CA VAL A 63 -0.63 9.24 13.31
C VAL A 63 -0.33 7.84 13.81
N THR A 64 -0.41 7.65 15.12
CA THR A 64 -0.31 6.33 15.76
C THR A 64 -1.63 5.98 16.43
N PHE A 65 -1.93 4.68 16.49
CA PHE A 65 -3.13 4.15 17.11
C PHE A 65 -2.74 3.35 18.35
N ASP A 66 -3.54 3.41 19.41
CA ASP A 66 -3.23 2.72 20.68
C ASP A 66 -3.48 1.19 20.61
N SER A 67 -3.48 0.58 19.42
CA SER A 67 -3.47 -0.88 19.28
C SER A 67 -2.09 -1.40 19.66
N GLY A 68 -2.02 -2.51 20.39
CA GLY A 68 -0.81 -3.06 20.99
C GLY A 68 0.42 -3.31 20.08
N ASP A 69 0.31 -3.07 18.77
CA ASP A 69 1.42 -3.05 17.80
C ASP A 69 2.35 -1.82 17.93
N TYR A 70 1.90 -0.72 18.55
CA TYR A 70 2.63 0.56 18.57
C TYR A 70 3.25 0.90 19.94
N SER A 71 3.03 0.05 20.96
CA SER A 71 3.31 0.36 22.36
C SER A 71 4.66 -0.16 22.87
N HIS A 72 5.57 -0.57 22.00
CA HIS A 72 6.93 -0.86 22.42
C HIS A 72 7.65 0.47 22.69
N ASP A 73 7.46 1.02 23.90
CA ASP A 73 8.47 1.84 24.55
C ASP A 73 9.65 0.90 24.84
N GLY A 74 10.51 0.74 23.85
CA GLY A 74 11.56 -0.26 23.83
C GLY A 74 12.93 0.36 23.62
N PHE A 75 13.92 -0.51 23.64
CA PHE A 75 15.21 -0.20 23.05
C PHE A 75 15.44 -1.16 21.89
N SER A 76 15.97 -0.62 20.80
CA SER A 76 16.42 -1.41 19.66
C SER A 76 17.77 -0.90 19.19
N HIS A 77 18.47 -1.74 18.44
CA HIS A 77 19.74 -1.39 17.84
C HIS A 77 19.48 -0.79 16.45
N VAL A 78 19.99 0.41 16.21
CA VAL A 78 19.92 1.10 14.92
C VAL A 78 21.32 1.20 14.34
N LEU A 79 21.47 0.81 13.08
CA LEU A 79 22.71 0.95 12.33
C LEU A 79 22.67 2.24 11.51
N GLU A 80 23.37 3.28 11.96
CA GLU A 80 23.55 4.52 11.19
C GLU A 80 24.99 4.62 10.69
N LYS A 81 25.18 4.62 9.36
CA LYS A 81 26.51 4.74 8.71
C LYS A 81 27.54 3.70 9.20
N GLY A 82 27.07 2.49 9.53
CA GLY A 82 27.91 1.39 10.02
C GLY A 82 28.29 1.51 11.50
N GLN A 83 27.72 2.46 12.23
CA GLN A 83 27.81 2.52 13.69
C GLN A 83 26.48 2.11 14.31
N GLU A 84 26.54 1.20 15.27
CA GLU A 84 25.39 0.72 16.00
C GLU A 84 25.11 1.61 17.21
N SER A 85 23.86 2.01 17.36
CA SER A 85 23.39 2.82 18.49
C SER A 85 22.19 2.14 19.13
N HIS A 86 22.16 2.11 20.46
CA HIS A 86 21.05 1.58 21.23
C HIS A 86 20.09 2.72 21.54
N VAL A 87 18.94 2.73 20.88
CA VAL A 87 18.00 3.87 20.88
C VAL A 87 16.75 3.49 21.64
N LYS A 88 16.33 4.33 22.60
CA LYS A 88 14.99 4.23 23.17
C LYS A 88 13.99 4.85 22.20
N HIS A 89 12.97 4.11 21.79
CA HIS A 89 11.99 4.60 20.82
C HIS A 89 10.59 4.05 21.10
N GLY A 90 9.58 4.66 20.48
CA GLY A 90 8.25 4.06 20.28
C GLY A 90 8.11 3.43 18.89
N GLY A 91 6.98 2.78 18.60
CA GLY A 91 6.70 2.23 17.27
C GLY A 91 6.61 3.28 16.16
N SER A 92 6.66 2.85 14.89
CA SER A 92 6.46 3.72 13.72
C SER A 92 5.10 3.48 13.04
N SER A 93 4.75 4.29 12.05
CA SER A 93 3.50 4.18 11.29
C SER A 93 3.71 4.55 9.81
N HIS A 94 2.62 4.60 9.05
CA HIS A 94 2.58 5.00 7.64
C HIS A 94 1.22 5.65 7.34
N GLY A 95 0.93 5.94 6.07
CA GLY A 95 -0.37 6.46 5.63
C GLY A 95 -0.34 7.86 5.03
N SER A 96 0.85 8.45 4.83
CA SER A 96 1.02 9.77 4.22
C SER A 96 1.42 9.71 2.74
N VAL A 97 1.53 10.89 2.11
CA VAL A 97 2.05 11.07 0.73
C VAL A 97 3.54 11.45 0.69
N TRP A 98 4.26 11.29 1.80
CA TRP A 98 5.70 11.51 1.82
C TRP A 98 6.44 10.36 1.15
N ASP A 99 7.59 10.66 0.53
CA ASP A 99 8.40 9.71 -0.25
C ASP A 99 8.72 8.41 0.51
N TYR A 100 8.87 8.46 1.85
CA TYR A 100 9.12 7.27 2.66
C TYR A 100 7.94 6.29 2.72
N ASP A 101 6.70 6.78 2.55
CA ASP A 101 5.47 5.98 2.51
C ASP A 101 5.07 5.57 1.10
N ILE A 102 5.45 6.34 0.07
CA ILE A 102 4.93 6.13 -1.29
C ILE A 102 5.95 5.60 -2.29
N ASP A 103 7.25 5.81 -2.09
CA ASP A 103 8.27 5.33 -3.04
C ASP A 103 8.49 3.83 -2.84
N ILE A 104 8.04 3.04 -3.82
CA ILE A 104 8.06 1.58 -3.78
C ILE A 104 8.91 1.01 -4.93
N PRO A 105 9.50 -0.19 -4.79
CA PRO A 105 9.99 -0.91 -5.95
C PRO A 105 8.81 -1.33 -6.83
N LEU A 106 8.99 -1.32 -8.15
CA LEU A 106 8.14 -2.04 -9.08
C LEU A 106 9.01 -2.67 -10.16
N ALA A 107 9.17 -3.98 -10.06
CA ALA A 107 9.98 -4.74 -11.00
C ALA A 107 9.20 -5.91 -11.59
N LEU A 108 9.44 -6.18 -12.87
CA LEU A 108 8.97 -7.37 -13.53
C LEU A 108 10.18 -8.23 -13.90
N TYR A 109 10.09 -9.53 -13.64
CA TYR A 109 11.07 -10.52 -14.02
C TYR A 109 10.39 -11.68 -14.75
N GLY A 110 11.05 -12.26 -15.75
CA GLY A 110 10.51 -13.39 -16.49
C GLY A 110 11.23 -13.54 -17.83
N PRO A 111 12.31 -14.34 -17.90
CA PRO A 111 13.15 -14.46 -19.10
C PRO A 111 12.40 -14.68 -20.41
N GLY A 112 11.26 -15.37 -20.41
CA GLY A 112 10.43 -15.59 -21.60
C GLY A 112 9.56 -14.39 -22.04
N PHE A 113 9.28 -13.44 -21.14
CA PHE A 113 8.19 -12.47 -21.30
C PHE A 113 8.59 -11.02 -21.01
N ILE A 114 9.63 -10.82 -20.19
CA ILE A 114 10.06 -9.52 -19.67
C ILE A 114 11.45 -9.18 -20.18
N GLN A 115 11.64 -7.92 -20.53
CA GLN A 115 12.91 -7.35 -20.97
C GLN A 115 13.91 -7.38 -19.82
N ALA A 116 15.12 -7.85 -20.09
CA ALA A 116 16.16 -8.00 -19.07
C ALA A 116 17.03 -6.75 -18.96
N GLY A 117 17.49 -6.44 -17.75
CA GLY A 117 18.47 -5.39 -17.48
C GLY A 117 17.98 -3.96 -17.72
N LYS A 118 16.67 -3.71 -17.71
CA LYS A 118 16.13 -2.36 -17.94
C LYS A 118 15.86 -1.62 -16.64
N LYS A 119 16.21 -0.34 -16.61
CA LYS A 119 15.78 0.63 -15.59
C LYS A 119 14.99 1.72 -16.28
N ILE A 120 13.73 1.89 -15.88
CA ILE A 120 12.79 2.84 -16.46
C ILE A 120 12.54 3.95 -15.45
N ALA A 121 12.86 5.18 -15.82
CA ALA A 121 12.77 6.34 -14.93
C ALA A 121 11.44 7.09 -15.01
N ARG A 122 10.52 6.72 -15.90
CA ARG A 122 9.20 7.38 -15.91
C ARG A 122 8.37 6.99 -14.68
N PRO A 123 7.43 7.85 -14.24
CA PRO A 123 6.48 7.48 -13.20
C PRO A 123 5.74 6.17 -13.53
N ALA A 124 5.56 5.36 -12.51
CA ALA A 124 4.72 4.17 -12.53
C ALA A 124 3.93 4.08 -11.22
N THR A 125 2.84 3.34 -11.22
CA THR A 125 1.95 3.21 -10.06
C THR A 125 1.50 1.77 -9.88
N GLN A 126 0.93 1.45 -8.72
CA GLN A 126 0.29 0.15 -8.50
C GLN A 126 -0.83 -0.12 -9.51
N GLN A 127 -1.53 0.93 -9.95
CA GLN A 127 -2.60 0.82 -10.94
C GLN A 127 -2.10 0.31 -12.30
N ASP A 128 -0.81 0.46 -12.62
CA ASP A 128 -0.23 -0.02 -13.87
C ASP A 128 -0.05 -1.56 -13.92
N ILE A 129 -0.10 -2.24 -12.76
CA ILE A 129 0.15 -3.68 -12.66
C ILE A 129 -0.94 -4.47 -13.40
N VAL A 130 -2.21 -4.28 -13.02
CA VAL A 130 -3.34 -5.02 -13.60
C VAL A 130 -3.45 -4.92 -15.13
N PRO A 131 -3.46 -3.72 -15.77
CA PRO A 131 -3.52 -3.65 -17.22
C PRO A 131 -2.30 -4.28 -17.90
N THR A 132 -1.12 -4.24 -17.25
CA THR A 132 0.08 -4.92 -17.76
C THR A 132 -0.07 -6.44 -17.77
N LEU A 133 -0.54 -7.02 -16.66
CA LEU A 133 -0.75 -8.46 -16.56
C LEU A 133 -1.92 -8.92 -17.44
N ALA A 134 -3.00 -8.15 -17.52
CA ALA A 134 -4.11 -8.41 -18.41
C ALA A 134 -3.65 -8.46 -19.89
N GLN A 135 -2.83 -7.50 -20.33
CA GLN A 135 -2.26 -7.52 -21.68
C GLN A 135 -1.37 -8.76 -21.89
N LEU A 136 -0.57 -9.14 -20.89
CA LEU A 136 0.34 -10.29 -20.98
C LEU A 136 -0.39 -11.63 -21.14
N ILE A 137 -1.52 -11.81 -20.45
CA ILE A 137 -2.30 -13.07 -20.48
C ILE A 137 -3.48 -13.01 -21.44
N GLY A 138 -3.72 -11.88 -22.10
CA GLY A 138 -4.87 -11.66 -22.97
C GLY A 138 -6.21 -11.69 -22.20
N ALA A 139 -6.21 -11.21 -20.95
CA ALA A 139 -7.42 -10.95 -20.20
C ALA A 139 -8.01 -9.60 -20.61
N VAL A 140 -9.33 -9.46 -20.45
CA VAL A 140 -9.95 -8.14 -20.41
C VAL A 140 -9.64 -7.54 -19.03
N PRO A 141 -8.99 -6.37 -18.93
CA PRO A 141 -8.77 -5.76 -17.62
C PRO A 141 -10.11 -5.35 -16.99
N PRO A 142 -10.23 -5.38 -15.66
CA PRO A 142 -11.35 -4.75 -14.95
C PRO A 142 -11.63 -3.33 -15.46
N GLU A 143 -12.89 -2.94 -15.61
CA GLU A 143 -13.27 -1.60 -16.10
C GLU A 143 -12.66 -0.48 -15.22
N ASP A 144 -12.58 -0.73 -13.92
CA ASP A 144 -12.02 0.21 -12.97
C ASP A 144 -10.49 0.33 -13.02
N ALA A 145 -9.78 -0.56 -13.71
CA ALA A 145 -8.34 -0.47 -13.94
C ALA A 145 -7.94 0.63 -14.94
N ARG A 146 -8.90 1.48 -15.38
CA ARG A 146 -8.74 2.50 -16.44
C ARG A 146 -7.69 3.58 -16.17
N HIS A 147 -7.23 3.74 -14.93
CA HIS A 147 -6.18 4.72 -14.61
C HIS A 147 -4.77 4.19 -14.81
N GLY A 148 -4.61 2.87 -14.84
CA GLY A 148 -3.35 2.22 -15.10
C GLY A 148 -3.00 2.24 -16.58
N SER A 149 -1.72 2.36 -16.86
CA SER A 149 -1.15 2.22 -18.20
C SER A 149 -0.31 0.96 -18.27
N VAL A 150 -0.43 0.23 -19.39
CA VAL A 150 0.41 -0.95 -19.65
C VAL A 150 1.89 -0.54 -19.63
N LEU A 151 2.68 -1.24 -18.82
CA LEU A 151 4.14 -1.15 -18.72
C LEU A 151 4.82 -1.79 -19.94
N LYS A 152 4.54 -1.27 -21.13
CA LYS A 152 4.98 -1.84 -22.43
C LYS A 152 6.49 -1.95 -22.56
N GLU A 153 7.26 -1.10 -21.89
CA GLU A 153 8.72 -1.11 -21.93
C GLU A 153 9.33 -2.36 -21.27
N ALA A 154 8.59 -2.96 -20.33
CA ALA A 154 8.95 -4.20 -19.67
C ALA A 154 8.61 -5.43 -20.52
N LEU A 155 7.60 -5.38 -21.39
CA LEU A 155 7.14 -6.56 -22.11
C LEU A 155 8.02 -6.91 -23.33
N LYS A 156 8.23 -8.21 -23.56
CA LYS A 156 8.78 -8.74 -24.81
C LYS A 156 7.65 -8.92 -25.83
N PRO A 157 7.92 -8.71 -27.13
CA PRO A 157 6.97 -9.06 -28.17
C PRO A 157 6.88 -10.59 -28.28
N THR A 158 5.78 -11.17 -27.80
CA THR A 158 5.53 -12.62 -27.87
C THR A 158 4.03 -12.89 -27.90
N SER A 159 3.63 -14.00 -28.53
CA SER A 159 2.25 -14.53 -28.49
C SER A 159 2.06 -15.63 -27.45
N ARG A 160 3.14 -16.11 -26.83
CA ARG A 160 3.08 -17.05 -25.70
C ARG A 160 2.57 -16.31 -24.46
N LYS A 161 1.80 -17.04 -23.64
CA LYS A 161 1.43 -16.61 -22.29
C LYS A 161 2.33 -17.32 -21.26
N PRO A 162 2.65 -16.69 -20.12
CA PRO A 162 3.27 -17.40 -19.01
C PRO A 162 2.31 -18.49 -18.51
N LYS A 163 2.86 -19.58 -17.98
CA LYS A 163 2.10 -20.61 -17.28
C LYS A 163 1.63 -20.14 -15.91
N ALA A 164 2.41 -19.28 -15.25
CA ALA A 164 2.01 -18.65 -13.99
C ALA A 164 2.58 -17.24 -13.87
N ILE A 165 1.87 -16.40 -13.14
CA ILE A 165 2.35 -15.08 -12.70
C ILE A 165 2.37 -15.08 -11.17
N LEU A 166 3.54 -14.81 -10.59
CA LEU A 166 3.70 -14.54 -9.16
C LEU A 166 3.71 -13.03 -8.93
N THR A 167 2.71 -12.50 -8.25
CA THR A 167 2.73 -11.15 -7.68
C THR A 167 3.23 -11.24 -6.25
N LEU A 168 4.49 -10.86 -6.06
CA LEU A 168 5.19 -10.88 -4.78
C LEU A 168 5.22 -9.48 -4.18
N VAL A 169 4.53 -9.30 -3.06
CA VAL A 169 4.41 -8.02 -2.36
C VAL A 169 5.17 -8.10 -1.03
N PHE A 170 6.02 -7.11 -0.76
CA PHE A 170 6.64 -6.90 0.54
C PHE A 170 5.88 -5.78 1.24
N ASP A 171 5.15 -6.10 2.30
CA ASP A 171 4.32 -5.12 3.01
C ASP A 171 5.23 -4.10 3.72
N GLN A 172 4.95 -2.81 3.60
CA GLN A 172 5.85 -1.72 4.03
C GLN A 172 7.24 -1.75 3.32
N GLY A 173 7.40 -2.52 2.25
CA GLY A 173 8.64 -2.68 1.49
C GLY A 173 8.95 -1.50 0.58
N GLY A 174 8.92 -0.27 1.09
CA GLY A 174 9.31 0.94 0.35
C GLY A 174 10.82 1.10 0.24
N TRP A 175 11.30 1.95 -0.68
CA TRP A 175 12.73 2.17 -0.88
C TRP A 175 13.47 2.68 0.37
N ALA A 176 12.78 3.31 1.31
CA ALA A 176 13.37 3.72 2.58
C ALA A 176 13.86 2.52 3.40
N TYR A 177 13.09 1.43 3.43
CA TYR A 177 13.43 0.19 4.12
C TYR A 177 14.68 -0.46 3.49
N TYR A 178 14.69 -0.65 2.16
CA TYR A 178 15.86 -1.21 1.46
C TYR A 178 17.13 -0.37 1.68
N ARG A 179 17.01 0.96 1.66
CA ARG A 179 18.15 1.86 1.93
C ARG A 179 18.66 1.78 3.37
N ALA A 180 17.79 1.49 4.34
CA ALA A 180 18.19 1.28 5.72
C ALA A 180 19.02 -0.01 5.88
N HIS A 181 18.76 -1.02 5.03
CA HIS A 181 19.38 -2.36 5.13
C HIS A 181 19.98 -2.85 3.80
N PRO A 182 20.98 -2.16 3.23
CA PRO A 182 21.47 -2.41 1.87
C PRO A 182 22.11 -3.80 1.66
N GLN A 183 22.38 -4.55 2.73
CA GLN A 183 22.94 -5.91 2.65
C GLN A 183 21.88 -7.01 2.88
N ALA A 184 20.64 -6.64 3.22
CA ALA A 184 19.59 -7.58 3.56
C ALA A 184 18.85 -8.15 2.35
N HIS A 185 19.01 -7.59 1.15
CA HIS A 185 18.17 -7.96 0.00
C HIS A 185 18.94 -8.32 -1.30
N PRO A 186 20.02 -9.13 -1.23
CA PRO A 186 20.83 -9.44 -2.41
C PRO A 186 20.07 -10.23 -3.48
N PHE A 187 19.12 -11.10 -3.12
CA PHE A 187 18.32 -11.82 -4.11
C PHE A 187 17.35 -10.87 -4.83
N LEU A 188 16.63 -10.02 -4.09
CA LEU A 188 15.72 -9.03 -4.69
C LEU A 188 16.47 -8.06 -5.61
N ASP A 189 17.66 -7.61 -5.22
CA ASP A 189 18.53 -6.81 -6.09
C ASP A 189 18.87 -7.53 -7.38
N SER A 190 19.21 -8.82 -7.29
CA SER A 190 19.50 -9.64 -8.47
C SER A 190 18.28 -9.82 -9.37
N LEU A 191 17.09 -9.97 -8.79
CA LEU A 191 15.83 -10.13 -9.51
C LEU A 191 15.45 -8.84 -10.25
N MET A 192 15.54 -7.70 -9.56
CA MET A 192 15.32 -6.37 -10.15
C MET A 192 16.33 -6.06 -11.25
N ALA A 193 17.60 -6.41 -11.07
CA ALA A 193 18.66 -6.20 -12.06
C ALA A 193 18.50 -7.12 -13.29
N ALA A 194 18.03 -8.36 -13.11
CA ALA A 194 17.79 -9.29 -14.20
C ALA A 194 16.51 -8.99 -14.99
N GLY A 195 15.57 -8.23 -14.41
CA GLY A 195 14.30 -7.87 -15.01
C GLY A 195 14.23 -6.45 -15.59
N THR A 196 13.01 -5.87 -15.56
CA THR A 196 12.77 -4.45 -15.81
C THR A 196 12.30 -3.80 -14.51
N LEU A 197 13.05 -2.80 -14.03
CA LEU A 197 12.75 -2.03 -12.84
C LEU A 197 12.22 -0.63 -13.21
N TYR A 198 11.08 -0.24 -12.65
CA TYR A 198 10.58 1.13 -12.67
C TYR A 198 11.09 1.86 -11.41
N THR A 199 12.01 2.81 -11.59
CA THR A 199 12.73 3.46 -10.48
C THR A 199 11.95 4.61 -9.83
N GLN A 200 10.84 5.03 -10.45
CA GLN A 200 9.95 6.08 -9.94
C GLN A 200 8.53 5.53 -9.77
N ALA A 201 8.41 4.31 -9.25
CA ALA A 201 7.13 3.72 -8.92
C ALA A 201 6.63 4.24 -7.58
N GLN A 202 5.36 4.64 -7.52
CA GLN A 202 4.77 5.28 -6.36
C GLN A 202 3.38 4.75 -6.01
N VAL A 203 3.06 4.77 -4.73
CA VAL A 203 1.68 4.77 -4.23
C VAL A 203 1.07 6.14 -4.46
N THR A 204 -0.11 6.17 -5.09
CA THR A 204 -0.77 7.43 -5.51
C THR A 204 -2.16 7.61 -4.92
N HIS A 205 -2.54 6.74 -3.99
CA HIS A 205 -3.77 6.83 -3.21
C HIS A 205 -3.49 7.19 -1.75
N LEU A 206 -4.57 7.44 -1.01
CA LEU A 206 -4.60 7.79 0.40
C LEU A 206 -5.72 6.95 1.08
N ASP A 207 -5.53 6.36 2.24
CA ASP A 207 -4.28 6.28 2.99
C ASP A 207 -3.31 5.31 2.27
N SER A 208 -2.00 5.54 2.39
CA SER A 208 -0.97 4.57 1.95
C SER A 208 -0.90 3.43 2.99
N GLU A 209 -1.95 2.63 3.04
CA GLU A 209 -2.15 1.55 4.00
C GLU A 209 -2.36 0.19 3.31
N THR A 210 -2.06 -0.89 4.03
CA THR A 210 -2.09 -2.27 3.54
C THR A 210 -3.33 -2.62 2.71
N SER A 211 -4.52 -2.36 3.26
CA SER A 211 -5.78 -2.70 2.60
C SER A 211 -5.96 -1.99 1.27
N VAL A 212 -5.56 -0.72 1.21
CA VAL A 212 -5.73 0.14 0.05
C VAL A 212 -4.75 -0.27 -1.05
N GLY A 213 -3.48 -0.46 -0.68
CA GLY A 213 -2.42 -0.87 -1.62
C GLY A 213 -2.65 -2.26 -2.21
N HIS A 214 -3.04 -3.25 -1.40
CA HIS A 214 -3.30 -4.60 -1.91
C HIS A 214 -4.49 -4.66 -2.87
N ILE A 215 -5.55 -3.89 -2.62
CA ILE A 215 -6.70 -3.79 -3.54
C ILE A 215 -6.32 -3.03 -4.80
N ALA A 216 -5.52 -1.97 -4.71
CA ALA A 216 -4.97 -1.29 -5.89
C ALA A 216 -4.14 -2.25 -6.77
N ILE A 217 -3.30 -3.10 -6.16
CA ILE A 217 -2.50 -4.11 -6.87
C ILE A 217 -3.39 -5.18 -7.51
N GLY A 218 -4.45 -5.63 -6.84
CA GLY A 218 -5.36 -6.67 -7.33
C GLY A 218 -6.35 -6.20 -8.40
N THR A 219 -6.81 -4.94 -8.31
CA THR A 219 -7.90 -4.39 -9.15
C THR A 219 -7.43 -3.39 -10.20
N GLY A 220 -6.27 -2.75 -9.99
CA GLY A 220 -5.82 -1.60 -10.78
C GLY A 220 -6.65 -0.33 -10.55
N ALA A 221 -7.59 -0.35 -9.59
CA ALA A 221 -8.51 0.73 -9.30
C ALA A 221 -7.96 1.67 -8.21
N TYR A 222 -8.60 2.82 -8.07
CA TYR A 222 -8.39 3.75 -6.95
C TYR A 222 -9.54 3.67 -5.92
N PRO A 223 -9.37 4.18 -4.68
CA PRO A 223 -10.39 4.02 -3.64
C PRO A 223 -11.73 4.67 -3.94
N TYR A 224 -11.77 5.73 -4.76
CA TYR A 224 -13.05 6.28 -5.21
C TYR A 224 -13.88 5.28 -6.05
N GLN A 225 -13.24 4.24 -6.61
CA GLN A 225 -13.85 3.16 -7.38
C GLN A 225 -14.07 1.94 -6.48
N HIS A 226 -12.98 1.33 -5.99
CA HIS A 226 -13.04 0.07 -5.24
C HIS A 226 -13.59 0.23 -3.83
N GLY A 227 -13.64 1.47 -3.32
CA GLY A 227 -14.34 1.88 -2.10
C GLY A 227 -13.62 1.60 -0.78
N ILE A 228 -12.37 1.16 -0.79
CA ILE A 228 -11.61 0.89 0.43
C ILE A 228 -10.64 2.03 0.67
N VAL A 229 -10.95 2.89 1.65
CA VAL A 229 -10.29 4.19 1.84
C VAL A 229 -9.23 4.19 2.94
N SER A 230 -9.14 3.09 3.70
CA SER A 230 -8.19 2.84 4.79
C SER A 230 -8.28 1.36 5.21
N ASN A 231 -7.41 0.92 6.12
CA ASN A 231 -7.47 -0.38 6.76
C ASN A 231 -8.78 -0.63 7.51
N SER A 232 -9.31 0.43 8.10
CA SER A 232 -10.63 0.44 8.73
C SER A 232 -11.18 1.86 8.77
N PHE A 233 -12.45 2.01 8.44
CA PHE A 233 -13.13 3.29 8.27
C PHE A 233 -14.49 3.27 8.95
N PHE A 234 -14.97 4.45 9.33
CA PHE A 234 -16.28 4.60 9.94
C PHE A 234 -17.37 4.56 8.86
N LEU A 235 -18.33 3.64 9.03
CA LEU A 235 -19.51 3.57 8.17
C LEU A 235 -20.66 4.27 8.88
N ALA A 236 -21.03 5.46 8.40
CA ALA A 236 -22.14 6.24 8.96
C ALA A 236 -23.46 5.45 8.99
N SER A 237 -23.70 4.62 7.97
CA SER A 237 -24.87 3.74 7.89
C SER A 237 -24.91 2.65 8.98
N LEU A 238 -23.76 2.28 9.55
CA LEU A 238 -23.65 1.31 10.63
C LEU A 238 -23.38 1.95 12.01
N GLY A 239 -23.07 3.25 12.04
CA GLY A 239 -22.69 3.98 13.25
C GLY A 239 -21.42 3.44 13.92
N LYS A 240 -20.56 2.74 13.19
CA LYS A 240 -19.36 2.09 13.74
C LYS A 240 -18.24 1.95 12.71
N ARG A 241 -17.03 1.74 13.22
CA ARG A 241 -15.86 1.34 12.43
C ARG A 241 -16.03 -0.05 11.85
N SER A 242 -15.61 -0.23 10.61
CA SER A 242 -15.53 -1.51 9.91
C SER A 242 -14.20 -1.63 9.20
N SER A 243 -13.70 -2.85 9.02
CA SER A 243 -12.60 -3.12 8.07
C SER A 243 -13.17 -3.27 6.65
N LEU A 244 -12.26 -3.38 5.67
CA LEU A 244 -12.62 -3.72 4.28
C LEU A 244 -13.42 -5.01 4.17
N LEU A 245 -13.30 -5.90 5.16
CA LEU A 245 -13.94 -7.22 5.14
C LEU A 245 -15.31 -7.26 5.83
N GLY A 246 -15.78 -6.13 6.36
CA GLY A 246 -17.06 -6.07 7.03
C GLY A 246 -17.21 -6.97 8.26
N PRO A 247 -18.44 -7.09 8.80
CA PRO A 247 -18.70 -7.82 10.03
C PRO A 247 -18.46 -9.33 9.91
N ASP A 248 -18.59 -9.92 8.72
CA ASP A 248 -18.42 -11.35 8.47
C ASP A 248 -17.03 -11.73 7.93
N ARG A 249 -16.12 -10.76 7.79
CA ARG A 249 -14.79 -10.91 7.19
C ARG A 249 -14.83 -11.37 5.71
N SER A 250 -15.80 -10.88 4.94
CA SER A 250 -15.98 -11.13 3.50
C SER A 250 -15.51 -9.95 2.62
N PRO A 251 -15.23 -10.15 1.32
CA PRO A 251 -14.87 -9.06 0.40
C PRO A 251 -16.02 -8.09 0.07
N ILE A 252 -17.11 -8.06 0.86
CA ILE A 252 -18.37 -7.37 0.54
C ILE A 252 -18.25 -5.86 0.28
N PHE A 253 -17.22 -5.22 0.81
CA PHE A 253 -17.01 -3.78 0.58
C PHE A 253 -16.07 -3.49 -0.59
N ILE A 254 -15.49 -4.48 -1.25
CA ILE A 254 -14.73 -4.25 -2.47
C ILE A 254 -15.74 -4.07 -3.61
N ASN A 255 -15.77 -2.89 -4.23
CA ASN A 255 -16.73 -2.60 -5.30
C ASN A 255 -16.20 -2.99 -6.68
N SER A 256 -14.88 -3.00 -6.86
CA SER A 256 -14.22 -3.22 -8.15
C SER A 256 -13.75 -4.67 -8.26
N PRO A 257 -13.98 -5.36 -9.39
CA PRO A 257 -13.45 -6.70 -9.59
C PRO A 257 -11.92 -6.67 -9.70
N SER A 258 -11.27 -7.71 -9.18
CA SER A 258 -9.84 -7.94 -9.35
C SER A 258 -9.52 -8.52 -10.73
N LEU A 259 -8.24 -8.53 -11.10
CA LEU A 259 -7.77 -9.29 -12.26
C LEU A 259 -8.09 -10.78 -12.11
N ALA A 260 -8.00 -11.31 -10.90
CA ALA A 260 -8.31 -12.71 -10.61
C ALA A 260 -9.78 -13.02 -10.88
N ASP A 261 -10.71 -12.20 -10.37
CA ASP A 261 -12.16 -12.37 -10.62
C ASP A 261 -12.49 -12.43 -12.12
N VAL A 262 -11.91 -11.51 -12.91
CA VAL A 262 -12.19 -11.43 -14.35
C VAL A 262 -11.53 -12.56 -15.12
N TRP A 263 -10.28 -12.89 -14.79
CA TRP A 263 -9.54 -13.94 -15.48
C TRP A 263 -10.09 -15.33 -15.18
N ASP A 264 -10.49 -15.57 -13.94
CA ASP A 264 -11.09 -16.81 -13.51
C ASP A 264 -12.37 -17.11 -14.31
N LEU A 265 -13.30 -16.15 -14.37
CA LEU A 265 -14.50 -16.26 -15.23
C LEU A 265 -14.16 -16.42 -16.71
N GLN A 266 -13.20 -15.64 -17.24
CA GLN A 266 -12.82 -15.71 -18.66
C GLN A 266 -12.27 -17.09 -19.04
N THR A 267 -11.72 -17.83 -18.08
CA THR A 267 -11.18 -19.18 -18.28
C THR A 267 -12.16 -20.29 -17.92
N ALA A 268 -13.39 -19.92 -17.53
CA ALA A 268 -14.43 -20.80 -17.01
C ALA A 268 -13.99 -21.54 -15.72
N ASN A 269 -13.42 -20.77 -14.79
CA ASN A 269 -12.92 -21.21 -13.49
C ASN A 269 -11.87 -22.33 -13.59
N ARG A 270 -11.00 -22.22 -14.61
CA ARG A 270 -9.91 -23.18 -14.85
C ARG A 270 -8.55 -22.60 -14.51
N ALA A 271 -8.41 -21.28 -14.47
CA ALA A 271 -7.21 -20.65 -13.94
C ALA A 271 -7.11 -20.96 -12.46
N ILE A 272 -5.91 -21.26 -11.99
CA ILE A 272 -5.69 -21.47 -10.57
C ILE A 272 -5.36 -20.13 -9.93
N ILE A 273 -6.17 -19.70 -8.95
CA ILE A 273 -5.95 -18.49 -8.17
C ILE A 273 -5.47 -18.86 -6.76
N PHE A 274 -4.21 -18.54 -6.45
CA PHE A 274 -3.66 -18.63 -5.09
C PHE A 274 -3.43 -17.24 -4.55
N SER A 275 -3.84 -17.01 -3.31
CA SER A 275 -3.42 -15.83 -2.59
C SER A 275 -3.13 -16.15 -1.14
N TYR A 276 -1.92 -15.80 -0.70
CA TYR A 276 -1.53 -15.99 0.68
C TYR A 276 -0.90 -14.73 1.27
N ALA A 277 -1.37 -14.40 2.46
CA ALA A 277 -0.77 -13.44 3.38
C ALA A 277 -1.30 -13.78 4.78
N TYR A 278 -0.53 -13.54 5.84
CA TYR A 278 -1.09 -13.76 7.17
C TYR A 278 -2.26 -12.82 7.51
N ALA A 279 -2.28 -11.65 6.90
CA ALA A 279 -3.37 -10.69 7.01
C ALA A 279 -4.42 -10.97 5.93
N ASP A 280 -5.64 -11.26 6.36
CA ASP A 280 -6.82 -11.46 5.52
C ASP A 280 -7.01 -10.34 4.47
N ARG A 281 -6.87 -9.08 4.88
CA ARG A 281 -6.96 -7.90 4.01
C ARG A 281 -5.99 -7.92 2.83
N ALA A 282 -4.79 -8.48 3.00
CA ALA A 282 -3.78 -8.54 1.96
C ALA A 282 -4.06 -9.71 1.00
N ALA A 283 -4.40 -10.89 1.54
CA ALA A 283 -4.73 -12.07 0.75
C ALA A 283 -6.00 -11.83 -0.09
N ILE A 284 -7.07 -11.37 0.55
CA ILE A 284 -8.35 -11.06 -0.12
C ILE A 284 -8.20 -9.84 -1.03
N GLY A 285 -7.45 -8.82 -0.62
CA GLY A 285 -7.30 -7.58 -1.40
C GLY A 285 -6.75 -7.80 -2.81
N MET A 286 -5.81 -8.75 -2.97
CA MET A 286 -5.26 -9.08 -4.29
C MET A 286 -6.12 -10.08 -5.07
N ALA A 287 -6.69 -11.09 -4.40
CA ALA A 287 -7.47 -12.15 -5.05
C ALA A 287 -8.89 -11.73 -5.44
N GLY A 288 -9.45 -10.71 -4.77
CA GLY A 288 -10.83 -10.29 -5.00
C GLY A 288 -11.85 -11.20 -4.34
N HIS A 289 -12.91 -11.56 -5.07
CA HIS A 289 -14.18 -11.97 -4.51
C HIS A 289 -14.37 -13.50 -4.43
N GLY A 290 -13.62 -14.27 -5.21
CA GLY A 290 -13.81 -15.74 -5.32
C GLY A 290 -15.28 -16.09 -5.59
N ALA A 291 -15.85 -17.02 -4.83
CA ALA A 291 -17.23 -17.47 -5.06
C ALA A 291 -18.31 -16.42 -4.70
N MET A 292 -17.92 -15.26 -4.16
CA MET A 292 -18.83 -14.11 -4.04
C MET A 292 -19.03 -13.42 -5.39
N TYR A 293 -18.07 -13.51 -6.29
CA TYR A 293 -18.22 -13.00 -7.65
C TYR A 293 -19.25 -13.83 -8.41
N ALA A 294 -20.10 -13.17 -9.19
CA ALA A 294 -21.16 -13.86 -9.90
C ALA A 294 -20.59 -14.86 -10.93
N GLY A 295 -20.68 -16.15 -10.62
CA GLY A 295 -20.15 -17.24 -11.44
C GLY A 295 -18.76 -17.75 -11.03
N GLY A 296 -18.10 -17.10 -10.05
CA GLY A 296 -16.80 -17.53 -9.53
C GLY A 296 -16.91 -18.79 -8.67
N ASP A 297 -15.79 -19.50 -8.51
CA ASP A 297 -15.69 -20.66 -7.62
C ASP A 297 -14.82 -20.33 -6.38
N LYS A 298 -14.48 -21.37 -5.60
CA LYS A 298 -13.73 -21.17 -4.35
C LYS A 298 -12.24 -21.23 -4.62
N ASP A 299 -11.64 -20.07 -4.80
CA ASP A 299 -10.19 -19.90 -4.91
C ASP A 299 -9.45 -20.28 -3.62
N LEU A 300 -8.14 -20.52 -3.76
CA LEU A 300 -7.25 -20.76 -2.62
C LEU A 300 -6.73 -19.43 -2.05
N VAL A 301 -7.62 -18.72 -1.36
CA VAL A 301 -7.26 -17.50 -0.60
C VAL A 301 -7.08 -17.87 0.86
N ILE A 302 -5.86 -17.82 1.36
CA ILE A 302 -5.49 -18.35 2.68
C ILE A 302 -4.78 -17.28 3.50
N TYR A 303 -5.14 -17.22 4.77
CA TYR A 303 -4.45 -16.47 5.82
C TYR A 303 -4.37 -17.37 7.06
N TYR A 304 -3.89 -16.87 8.20
CA TYR A 304 -3.89 -17.69 9.42
C TYR A 304 -4.60 -16.98 10.57
N ASP A 305 -5.14 -17.78 11.49
CA ASP A 305 -5.75 -17.28 12.72
C ASP A 305 -4.64 -17.03 13.75
N SER A 306 -4.45 -15.77 14.15
CA SER A 306 -3.34 -15.37 15.02
C SER A 306 -3.35 -16.00 16.41
N LYS A 307 -4.51 -16.50 16.85
CA LYS A 307 -4.67 -17.12 18.18
C LYS A 307 -4.31 -18.60 18.15
N THR A 308 -4.61 -19.29 17.06
CA THR A 308 -4.36 -20.73 16.91
C THR A 308 -3.11 -21.04 16.10
N GLY A 309 -2.65 -20.11 15.27
CA GLY A 309 -1.52 -20.29 14.35
C GLY A 309 -1.81 -21.23 13.18
N LEU A 310 -3.08 -21.48 12.87
CA LEU A 310 -3.53 -22.41 11.84
C LEU A 310 -4.02 -21.67 10.58
N PRO A 311 -3.79 -22.21 9.37
CA PRO A 311 -4.35 -21.69 8.13
C PRO A 311 -5.88 -21.67 8.18
N THR A 312 -6.45 -20.59 7.71
CA THR A 312 -7.90 -20.36 7.69
C THR A 312 -8.29 -19.49 6.49
N THR A 313 -9.60 -19.37 6.26
CA THR A 313 -10.16 -18.51 5.23
C THR A 313 -11.62 -18.16 5.50
N HIS A 314 -12.21 -17.30 4.66
CA HIS A 314 -13.65 -17.10 4.62
C HIS A 314 -14.31 -18.24 3.82
N SER A 315 -14.63 -19.34 4.51
CA SER A 315 -15.05 -20.62 3.94
C SER A 315 -16.28 -20.60 3.01
N ARG A 316 -17.08 -19.52 3.03
CA ARG A 316 -18.18 -19.34 2.07
C ARG A 316 -17.68 -19.03 0.66
N TYR A 317 -16.58 -18.29 0.54
CA TYR A 317 -16.12 -17.72 -0.73
C TYR A 317 -14.78 -18.28 -1.21
N TYR A 318 -14.00 -18.85 -0.30
CA TYR A 318 -12.69 -19.43 -0.59
C TYR A 318 -12.56 -20.79 0.10
N GLN A 319 -11.43 -21.47 -0.12
CA GLN A 319 -11.15 -22.77 0.49
C GLN A 319 -9.71 -22.89 1.02
N VAL A 320 -9.57 -23.67 2.10
CA VAL A 320 -8.27 -24.13 2.62
C VAL A 320 -8.13 -25.61 2.29
N PRO A 321 -7.12 -26.01 1.51
CA PRO A 321 -6.86 -27.41 1.21
C PRO A 321 -6.53 -28.24 2.45
N ASP A 322 -6.89 -29.53 2.43
CA ASP A 322 -6.69 -30.44 3.57
C ASP A 322 -5.21 -30.57 3.98
N TYR A 323 -4.29 -30.54 3.01
CA TYR A 323 -2.85 -30.68 3.26
C TYR A 323 -2.23 -29.48 4.02
N LEU A 324 -2.98 -28.39 4.22
CA LEU A 324 -2.54 -27.23 5.01
C LEU A 324 -3.06 -27.24 6.45
N LYS A 325 -4.09 -28.03 6.77
CA LYS A 325 -4.82 -27.92 8.04
C LYS A 325 -3.95 -28.08 9.29
N ASP A 326 -2.87 -28.86 9.19
CA ASP A 326 -1.96 -29.12 10.31
C ASP A 326 -0.66 -28.28 10.26
N HIS A 327 -0.56 -27.31 9.35
CA HIS A 327 0.63 -26.48 9.24
C HIS A 327 0.64 -25.41 10.32
N GLN A 328 1.36 -25.65 11.42
CA GLN A 328 1.42 -24.74 12.56
C GLN A 328 2.61 -23.80 12.50
N ILE A 329 2.40 -22.55 12.92
CA ILE A 329 3.45 -21.52 13.01
C ILE A 329 4.33 -21.66 14.26
N LYS A 330 3.84 -22.29 15.33
CA LYS A 330 4.54 -22.40 16.63
C LYS A 330 5.98 -22.96 16.52
N PRO A 331 6.27 -24.01 15.74
CA PRO A 331 7.65 -24.51 15.60
C PRO A 331 8.62 -23.48 15.00
N TYR A 332 8.12 -22.57 14.16
CA TYR A 332 8.93 -21.50 13.58
C TYR A 332 9.27 -20.44 14.63
N LEU A 333 8.31 -20.09 15.49
CA LEU A 333 8.54 -19.22 16.64
C LEU A 333 9.61 -19.81 17.57
N ASP A 334 9.47 -21.09 17.92
CA ASP A 334 10.42 -21.78 18.82
C ASP A 334 11.86 -21.81 18.27
N ALA A 335 12.02 -21.68 16.95
CA ALA A 335 13.32 -21.66 16.30
C ALA A 335 14.01 -20.29 16.32
N VAL A 336 13.32 -19.20 16.68
CA VAL A 336 13.89 -17.84 16.70
C VAL A 336 14.02 -17.25 18.10
N VAL A 337 13.34 -17.80 19.10
CA VAL A 337 13.40 -17.34 20.48
C VAL A 337 14.37 -18.17 21.33
N ASN A 338 14.97 -17.55 22.35
CA ASN A 338 15.76 -18.26 23.35
C ASN A 338 14.88 -18.99 24.39
N ALA A 339 15.50 -19.64 25.37
CA ALA A 339 14.80 -20.39 26.42
C ALA A 339 13.87 -19.53 27.31
N GLN A 340 14.04 -18.21 27.28
CA GLN A 340 13.20 -17.23 27.99
C GLN A 340 12.08 -16.67 27.09
N GLY A 341 11.96 -17.14 25.85
CA GLY A 341 11.00 -16.63 24.88
C GLY A 341 11.33 -15.21 24.39
N LEU A 342 12.62 -14.86 24.37
CA LEU A 342 13.10 -13.59 23.82
C LEU A 342 13.67 -13.81 22.42
N TRP A 343 13.32 -12.93 21.49
CA TRP A 343 14.05 -12.72 20.24
C TRP A 343 14.73 -11.35 20.34
N HIS A 344 16.07 -11.33 20.26
CA HIS A 344 16.89 -10.22 20.78
C HIS A 344 16.53 -9.93 22.25
N GLU A 345 16.21 -8.67 22.57
CA GLU A 345 15.77 -8.23 23.90
C GLU A 345 14.23 -8.20 24.03
N HIS A 346 13.51 -8.64 23.00
CA HIS A 346 12.06 -8.50 22.90
C HIS A 346 11.34 -9.78 23.28
N GLN A 347 10.33 -9.65 24.13
CA GLN A 347 9.46 -10.77 24.49
C GLN A 347 8.60 -11.15 23.28
N VAL A 348 8.72 -12.42 22.86
CA VAL A 348 7.92 -13.02 21.78
C VAL A 348 7.44 -14.38 22.29
N ASN A 349 6.45 -14.36 23.18
CA ASN A 349 5.99 -15.55 23.91
C ASN A 349 4.57 -16.01 23.55
N ASN A 350 3.93 -15.34 22.59
CA ASN A 350 2.61 -15.70 22.08
C ASN A 350 2.62 -15.73 20.54
N LEU A 351 1.57 -16.31 19.97
CA LEU A 351 1.45 -16.49 18.52
C LEU A 351 1.15 -15.19 17.76
N GLU A 352 0.59 -14.17 18.43
CA GLU A 352 0.27 -12.89 17.81
C GLU A 352 1.55 -12.10 17.51
N ASP A 353 2.59 -12.27 18.34
CA ASP A 353 3.89 -11.62 18.19
C ASP A 353 4.83 -12.30 17.16
N VAL A 354 4.45 -13.43 16.55
CA VAL A 354 5.36 -14.12 15.60
C VAL A 354 5.59 -13.29 14.34
N ASN A 355 4.57 -12.51 13.96
CA ASN A 355 4.51 -11.73 12.73
C ASN A 355 5.66 -10.72 12.57
N LYS A 356 6.22 -10.19 13.67
CA LYS A 356 7.32 -9.21 13.68
C LYS A 356 8.72 -9.84 13.61
N THR A 357 8.82 -11.16 13.42
CA THR A 357 10.09 -11.91 13.46
C THR A 357 10.36 -12.66 12.14
N PRO A 358 11.61 -13.13 11.91
CA PRO A 358 11.95 -14.00 10.77
C PRO A 358 11.14 -15.30 10.69
N ALA A 359 10.57 -15.78 11.80
CA ALA A 359 9.76 -16.99 11.82
C ALA A 359 8.54 -16.90 10.90
N GLN A 360 7.92 -15.72 10.81
CA GLN A 360 6.76 -15.49 9.95
C GLN A 360 7.09 -15.71 8.48
N ALA A 361 8.18 -15.11 7.98
CA ALA A 361 8.59 -15.25 6.59
C ALA A 361 8.87 -16.72 6.20
N ARG A 362 9.47 -17.49 7.12
CA ARG A 362 9.72 -18.94 6.91
C ARG A 362 8.43 -19.74 6.80
N TYR A 363 7.48 -19.47 7.71
CA TYR A 363 6.16 -20.10 7.68
C TYR A 363 5.41 -19.75 6.39
N ASP A 364 5.39 -18.47 6.03
CA ASP A 364 4.74 -17.97 4.81
C ASP A 364 5.24 -18.68 3.56
N ALA A 365 6.56 -18.81 3.44
CA ALA A 365 7.19 -19.48 2.32
C ALA A 365 6.93 -20.98 2.30
N ASP A 366 6.99 -21.65 3.46
CA ASP A 366 6.74 -23.09 3.53
C ASP A 366 5.27 -23.42 3.20
N LEU A 367 4.31 -22.61 3.66
CA LEU A 367 2.91 -22.73 3.29
C LEU A 367 2.71 -22.52 1.78
N PHE A 368 3.29 -21.45 1.22
CA PHE A 368 3.22 -21.17 -0.21
C PHE A 368 3.83 -22.30 -1.06
N LEU A 369 5.01 -22.79 -0.68
CA LEU A 369 5.69 -23.90 -1.35
C LEU A 369 4.89 -25.19 -1.28
N LYS A 370 4.17 -25.46 -0.18
CA LYS A 370 3.26 -26.61 -0.08
C LYS A 370 2.11 -26.49 -1.07
N MET A 371 1.49 -25.33 -1.20
CA MET A 371 0.44 -25.10 -2.20
C MET A 371 1.00 -25.31 -3.62
N LEU A 372 2.11 -24.66 -3.95
CA LEU A 372 2.75 -24.79 -5.25
C LEU A 372 3.12 -26.25 -5.60
N ALA A 373 3.48 -27.06 -4.61
CA ALA A 373 3.82 -28.46 -4.81
C ALA A 373 2.61 -29.35 -5.08
N HIS A 374 1.48 -29.13 -4.41
CA HIS A 374 0.29 -30.00 -4.50
C HIS A 374 -0.64 -29.65 -5.65
N GLU A 375 -0.72 -28.38 -6.00
CA GLU A 375 -1.69 -27.91 -6.95
C GLU A 375 -1.16 -27.96 -8.40
N PRO A 376 -2.04 -28.14 -9.41
CA PRO A 376 -1.64 -28.37 -10.81
C PRO A 376 -1.21 -27.08 -11.54
N VAL A 377 -0.49 -26.19 -10.85
CA VAL A 377 0.00 -24.91 -11.39
C VAL A 377 0.86 -25.14 -12.62
N GLY A 378 0.44 -24.54 -13.73
CA GLY A 378 1.10 -24.56 -15.03
C GLY A 378 1.04 -25.89 -15.76
N GLU A 379 0.14 -26.80 -15.38
CA GLU A 379 -0.04 -28.08 -16.07
C GLU A 379 -0.75 -27.94 -17.42
N ASP A 380 -1.59 -26.91 -17.60
CA ASP A 380 -2.25 -26.63 -18.87
C ASP A 380 -1.69 -25.37 -19.59
N GLN A 381 -2.50 -24.71 -20.42
CA GLN A 381 -2.12 -23.50 -21.19
C GLN A 381 -2.78 -22.22 -20.66
N ILE A 382 -3.59 -22.32 -19.60
CA ILE A 382 -4.12 -21.17 -18.89
C ILE A 382 -3.02 -20.67 -17.95
N THR A 383 -2.89 -19.35 -17.87
CA THR A 383 -2.00 -18.73 -16.90
C THR A 383 -2.63 -18.77 -15.52
N ASP A 384 -1.93 -19.30 -14.54
CA ASP A 384 -2.33 -19.24 -13.13
C ASP A 384 -1.87 -17.94 -12.47
N LEU A 385 -2.65 -17.43 -11.52
CA LEU A 385 -2.34 -16.20 -10.79
C LEU A 385 -2.01 -16.54 -9.35
N LEU A 386 -0.77 -16.28 -8.96
CA LEU A 386 -0.24 -16.56 -7.62
C LEU A 386 0.07 -15.23 -6.95
N PHE A 387 -0.56 -14.96 -5.82
CA PHE A 387 -0.34 -13.76 -5.02
C PHE A 387 0.28 -14.15 -3.69
N LEU A 388 1.36 -13.48 -3.32
CA LEU A 388 2.05 -13.69 -2.06
C LEU A 388 2.45 -12.36 -1.46
N THR A 389 1.98 -12.10 -0.24
CA THR A 389 2.48 -10.99 0.58
C THR A 389 3.38 -11.54 1.68
N LEU A 390 4.64 -11.09 1.70
CA LEU A 390 5.51 -11.24 2.85
C LEU A 390 5.36 -9.99 3.72
N LYS A 391 4.57 -10.11 4.80
CA LYS A 391 4.12 -8.95 5.60
C LYS A 391 4.94 -8.69 6.88
N SER A 392 5.88 -9.57 7.24
CA SER A 392 6.64 -9.43 8.49
C SER A 392 7.46 -8.14 8.59
N SER A 393 7.88 -7.55 7.47
CA SER A 393 8.52 -6.24 7.40
C SER A 393 7.65 -5.12 7.99
N ASP A 394 6.36 -5.10 7.68
CA ASP A 394 5.42 -4.10 8.22
C ASP A 394 5.20 -4.26 9.74
N ALA A 395 4.97 -5.49 10.20
CA ALA A 395 4.83 -5.76 11.63
C ALA A 395 6.10 -5.42 12.41
N CYS A 396 7.27 -5.73 11.85
CA CYS A 396 8.55 -5.30 12.43
C CYS A 396 8.67 -3.78 12.45
N GLY A 397 8.38 -3.09 11.35
CA GLY A 397 8.49 -1.64 11.26
C GLY A 397 7.55 -0.90 12.19
N HIS A 398 6.34 -1.44 12.42
CA HIS A 398 5.44 -0.93 13.45
C HIS A 398 5.99 -1.12 14.86
N ALA A 399 6.48 -2.31 15.18
CA ALA A 399 6.97 -2.64 16.52
C ALA A 399 8.29 -1.92 16.88
N PHE A 400 9.25 -1.90 15.95
CA PHE A 400 10.64 -1.53 16.20
C PHE A 400 11.10 -0.32 15.39
N GLY A 401 10.50 -0.06 14.23
CA GLY A 401 10.97 0.92 13.25
C GLY A 401 11.87 0.28 12.19
N MET A 402 11.65 0.64 10.93
CA MET A 402 12.29 -0.02 9.78
C MET A 402 13.82 0.07 9.80
N GLU A 403 14.41 1.03 10.50
CA GLU A 403 15.86 1.26 10.59
C GLU A 403 16.58 0.30 11.55
N THR A 404 15.84 -0.47 12.34
CA THR A 404 16.41 -1.34 13.38
C THR A 404 17.04 -2.62 12.83
N VAL A 405 17.99 -3.19 13.57
CA VAL A 405 18.66 -4.46 13.24
C VAL A 405 17.64 -5.60 13.11
N GLU A 406 16.64 -5.63 13.99
CA GLU A 406 15.50 -6.55 13.97
C GLU A 406 14.82 -6.56 12.59
N CYS A 407 14.54 -5.36 12.07
CA CYS A 407 13.90 -5.19 10.78
C CYS A 407 14.82 -5.50 9.59
N GLY A 408 16.13 -5.31 9.74
CA GLY A 408 17.14 -5.80 8.81
C GLY A 408 17.18 -7.33 8.74
N GLU A 409 17.12 -8.01 9.88
CA GLU A 409 17.07 -9.48 9.94
C GLU A 409 15.79 -10.05 9.31
N VAL A 410 14.64 -9.40 9.57
CA VAL A 410 13.37 -9.77 8.95
C VAL A 410 13.43 -9.63 7.44
N LEU A 411 13.92 -8.50 6.92
CA LEU A 411 14.08 -8.30 5.48
C LEU A 411 15.04 -9.33 4.87
N ALA A 412 16.15 -9.63 5.56
CA ALA A 412 17.12 -10.63 5.12
C ALA A 412 16.53 -12.04 5.06
N GLU A 413 15.64 -12.38 5.99
CA GLU A 413 14.89 -13.63 5.91
C GLU A 413 13.92 -13.62 4.74
N GLN A 414 13.11 -12.56 4.57
CA GLN A 414 12.17 -12.47 3.45
C GLN A 414 12.87 -12.54 2.08
N ASP A 415 14.07 -11.96 1.92
CA ASP A 415 14.90 -12.09 0.72
C ASP A 415 15.28 -13.56 0.44
N ARG A 416 15.76 -14.29 1.46
CA ARG A 416 16.05 -15.72 1.37
C ARG A 416 14.81 -16.55 1.01
N GLN A 417 13.66 -16.18 1.55
CA GLN A 417 12.41 -16.88 1.31
C GLN A 417 11.85 -16.61 -0.09
N ALA A 418 11.91 -15.37 -0.56
CA ALA A 418 11.59 -15.01 -1.94
C ALA A 418 12.45 -15.80 -2.94
N ARG A 419 13.75 -15.97 -2.65
CA ARG A 419 14.64 -16.83 -3.44
C ARG A 419 14.12 -18.26 -3.54
N ARG A 420 13.80 -18.89 -2.40
CA ARG A 420 13.28 -20.28 -2.37
C ARG A 420 12.02 -20.42 -3.22
N ILE A 421 11.12 -19.45 -3.15
CA ILE A 421 9.85 -19.46 -3.90
C ILE A 421 10.09 -19.34 -5.41
N VAL A 422 10.92 -18.38 -5.84
CA VAL A 422 11.21 -18.18 -7.26
C VAL A 422 11.98 -19.38 -7.84
N GLU A 423 12.94 -19.95 -7.09
CA GLU A 423 13.65 -21.18 -7.49
C GLU A 423 12.71 -22.39 -7.59
N ALA A 424 11.69 -22.48 -6.72
CA ALA A 424 10.67 -23.53 -6.80
C ALA A 424 9.75 -23.37 -8.02
N LEU A 425 9.37 -22.13 -8.38
CA LEU A 425 8.65 -21.85 -9.62
C LEU A 425 9.50 -22.21 -10.85
N GLU A 426 10.79 -21.84 -10.86
CA GLU A 426 11.70 -22.22 -11.94
C GLU A 426 11.83 -23.74 -12.06
N LYS A 427 11.95 -24.46 -10.94
CA LYS A 427 12.00 -25.91 -10.93
C LYS A 427 10.71 -26.55 -11.46
N LYS A 428 9.54 -26.03 -11.09
CA LYS A 428 8.23 -26.59 -11.49
C LYS A 428 7.88 -26.26 -12.93
N LEU A 429 8.12 -25.03 -13.37
CA LEU A 429 7.60 -24.49 -14.64
C LEU A 429 8.68 -24.33 -15.71
N GLY A 430 9.95 -24.20 -15.31
CA GLY A 430 11.05 -23.74 -16.18
C GLY A 430 11.11 -22.22 -16.27
N LYS A 431 12.32 -21.66 -16.25
CA LYS A 431 12.60 -20.20 -16.19
C LYS A 431 11.91 -19.34 -17.25
N ASP A 432 11.62 -19.91 -18.43
CA ASP A 432 11.03 -19.18 -19.55
C ASP A 432 9.49 -19.21 -19.54
N ASN A 433 8.87 -19.79 -18.51
CA ASN A 433 7.44 -20.06 -18.46
C ASN A 433 6.69 -19.35 -17.33
N PHE A 434 7.31 -18.47 -16.56
CA PHE A 434 6.61 -17.67 -15.54
C PHE A 434 7.06 -16.21 -15.55
N VAL A 435 6.27 -15.37 -14.89
CA VAL A 435 6.61 -13.97 -14.58
C VAL A 435 6.50 -13.75 -13.08
N VAL A 436 7.40 -12.91 -12.55
CA VAL A 436 7.34 -12.37 -11.19
C VAL A 436 7.13 -10.86 -11.30
N VAL A 437 6.13 -10.35 -10.60
CA VAL A 437 5.97 -8.93 -10.29
C VAL A 437 6.41 -8.74 -8.85
N LEU A 438 7.37 -7.85 -8.62
CA LEU A 438 7.84 -7.47 -7.30
C LEU A 438 7.38 -6.03 -7.02
N SER A 439 6.67 -5.83 -5.91
CA SER A 439 6.23 -4.51 -5.47
C SER A 439 6.09 -4.43 -3.94
N ALA A 440 5.69 -3.26 -3.45
CA ALA A 440 5.13 -3.07 -2.13
C ALA A 440 3.73 -2.43 -2.22
N ASP A 441 2.94 -2.59 -1.16
CA ASP A 441 1.66 -1.91 -0.96
C ASP A 441 1.83 -0.47 -0.47
N HIS A 442 2.86 -0.22 0.32
CA HIS A 442 3.36 1.08 0.77
C HIS A 442 4.80 0.98 1.30
N GLY A 443 5.39 2.13 1.65
CA GLY A 443 6.59 2.24 2.48
C GLY A 443 6.25 2.51 3.95
N GLY A 444 7.12 3.16 4.70
CA GLY A 444 6.91 3.44 6.12
C GLY A 444 7.65 4.68 6.62
N ALA A 445 7.09 5.32 7.64
CA ALA A 445 7.73 6.47 8.26
C ALA A 445 9.00 6.07 9.02
N PRO A 446 10.05 6.91 8.97
CA PRO A 446 11.21 6.71 9.81
C PRO A 446 10.86 6.93 11.28
N LEU A 447 11.62 6.31 12.17
CA LEU A 447 11.49 6.55 13.61
C LEU A 447 11.56 8.05 13.92
N ALA A 448 10.62 8.54 14.73
CA ALA A 448 10.55 9.95 15.11
C ALA A 448 11.82 10.41 15.86
N GLU A 449 12.43 9.53 16.65
CA GLU A 449 13.66 9.77 17.39
C GLU A 449 14.88 9.97 16.49
N LEU A 450 14.88 9.38 15.30
CA LEU A 450 15.96 9.52 14.32
C LEU A 450 15.71 10.72 13.40
N SER A 451 14.45 10.94 13.05
CA SER A 451 14.04 11.92 12.04
C SER A 451 13.72 13.31 12.60
N GLY A 452 13.57 13.44 13.92
CA GLY A 452 13.06 14.65 14.58
C GLY A 452 11.57 14.89 14.35
N GLY A 453 10.84 13.86 13.89
CA GLY A 453 9.41 13.89 13.68
C GLY A 453 8.59 13.75 14.96
N HIS A 454 7.26 13.69 14.81
CA HIS A 454 6.34 13.56 15.94
C HIS A 454 5.34 12.43 15.73
N ARG A 455 5.11 11.65 16.80
CA ARG A 455 3.97 10.72 16.87
C ARG A 455 2.73 11.48 17.28
N ILE A 456 1.68 11.37 16.49
CA ILE A 456 0.39 12.00 16.73
C ILE A 456 -0.58 10.91 17.21
N SER A 457 -0.69 10.72 18.52
CA SER A 457 -1.60 9.72 19.07
C SER A 457 -3.06 10.05 18.75
N ALA A 458 -3.75 9.13 18.08
CA ALA A 458 -5.12 9.35 17.59
C ALA A 458 -6.11 9.66 18.72
N ASN A 459 -6.07 8.90 19.82
CA ASN A 459 -7.01 9.09 20.93
C ASN A 459 -6.86 10.46 21.64
N PRO A 460 -5.65 10.90 22.01
CA PRO A 460 -5.42 12.28 22.47
C PRO A 460 -5.89 13.35 21.48
N LEU A 461 -5.66 13.17 20.17
CA LEU A 461 -6.12 14.11 19.16
C LEU A 461 -7.66 14.19 19.13
N LYS A 462 -8.37 13.04 19.13
CA LYS A 462 -9.85 12.99 19.20
C LYS A 462 -10.36 13.70 20.45
N ALA A 463 -9.78 13.39 21.60
CA ALA A 463 -10.17 13.97 22.88
C ALA A 463 -9.96 15.49 22.89
N ALA A 464 -8.85 15.97 22.34
CA ALA A 464 -8.55 17.40 22.25
C ALA A 464 -9.51 18.15 21.32
N LEU A 465 -9.86 17.57 20.16
CA LEU A 465 -10.87 18.11 19.25
C LEU A 465 -12.26 18.19 19.91
N ASN A 466 -12.73 17.09 20.51
CA ASN A 466 -14.03 17.06 21.20
C ASN A 466 -14.05 18.08 22.34
N LYS A 467 -13.02 18.11 23.19
CA LYS A 467 -12.93 19.10 24.28
C LYS A 467 -12.98 20.55 23.78
N ALA A 468 -12.41 20.84 22.60
CA ALA A 468 -12.35 22.20 22.07
C ALA A 468 -13.62 22.63 21.33
N LEU A 469 -14.31 21.69 20.67
CA LEU A 469 -15.37 21.99 19.70
C LEU A 469 -16.75 21.42 20.08
N ASP A 470 -16.82 20.48 21.02
CA ASP A 470 -18.05 19.85 21.51
C ASP A 470 -18.42 20.42 22.89
N THR A 471 -19.26 21.46 22.87
CA THR A 471 -19.68 22.28 24.01
C THR A 471 -21.06 21.94 24.57
N LEU A 472 -21.83 21.09 23.89
CA LEU A 472 -23.22 20.81 24.25
C LEU A 472 -23.37 19.75 25.35
N ASP A 473 -22.30 18.99 25.64
CA ASP A 473 -22.23 17.93 26.66
C ASP A 473 -23.49 17.03 26.67
N ASN A 474 -23.92 16.62 25.46
CA ASN A 474 -25.16 15.86 25.24
C ASN A 474 -24.92 14.35 25.07
N GLY A 475 -23.68 13.90 25.28
CA GLY A 475 -23.26 12.50 25.16
C GLY A 475 -23.02 12.00 23.73
N VAL A 476 -23.16 12.84 22.70
CA VAL A 476 -22.82 12.51 21.30
C VAL A 476 -21.48 13.13 20.96
N PRO A 477 -20.40 12.35 20.73
CA PRO A 477 -19.11 12.93 20.40
C PRO A 477 -19.11 13.55 18.99
N LEU A 478 -18.63 14.79 18.88
CA LEU A 478 -18.42 15.48 17.60
C LEU A 478 -17.48 14.69 16.66
N VAL A 479 -16.34 14.22 17.14
CA VAL A 479 -15.40 13.37 16.38
C VAL A 479 -15.75 11.90 16.61
N GLN A 480 -16.32 11.27 15.58
CA GLN A 480 -16.70 9.86 15.59
C GLN A 480 -15.47 8.96 15.45
N ASP A 481 -14.61 9.26 14.47
CA ASP A 481 -13.44 8.44 14.18
C ASP A 481 -12.29 9.18 13.49
N LEU A 482 -11.12 8.53 13.44
CA LEU A 482 -9.93 8.97 12.72
C LEU A 482 -9.28 7.80 11.97
N THR A 483 -8.71 8.08 10.79
CA THR A 483 -7.71 7.21 10.13
C THR A 483 -6.34 7.90 10.15
N ALA A 484 -5.37 7.36 9.41
CA ALA A 484 -4.02 7.93 9.35
C ALA A 484 -4.01 9.34 8.73
N SER A 485 -5.02 9.67 7.92
CA SER A 485 -5.15 10.99 7.28
C SER A 485 -6.55 11.62 7.32
N GLN A 486 -7.57 10.95 7.89
CA GLN A 486 -8.98 11.39 7.76
C GLN A 486 -9.66 11.59 9.11
N ILE A 487 -10.59 12.56 9.17
CA ILE A 487 -11.48 12.79 10.33
C ILE A 487 -12.93 12.53 9.94
N TYR A 488 -13.63 11.79 10.79
CA TYR A 488 -15.06 11.52 10.69
C TYR A 488 -15.79 12.29 11.78
N LEU A 489 -16.74 13.12 11.36
CA LEU A 489 -17.48 14.05 12.21
C LEU A 489 -18.98 13.72 12.21
N GLU A 490 -19.62 13.88 13.36
CA GLU A 490 -21.09 13.96 13.40
C GLU A 490 -21.51 15.38 13.00
N GLU A 491 -21.92 15.56 11.75
CA GLU A 491 -22.14 16.88 11.17
C GLU A 491 -23.28 17.65 11.85
N ASN A 492 -24.32 16.96 12.34
CA ASN A 492 -25.39 17.64 13.07
C ASN A 492 -24.90 18.14 14.42
N GLU A 493 -24.05 17.38 15.11
CA GLU A 493 -23.42 17.80 16.35
C GLU A 493 -22.49 18.99 16.15
N LEU A 494 -21.68 18.98 15.08
CA LEU A 494 -20.87 20.11 14.66
C LEU A 494 -21.73 21.38 14.47
N ARG A 495 -22.85 21.26 13.73
CA ARG A 495 -23.78 22.38 13.48
C ARG A 495 -24.48 22.86 14.76
N ARG A 496 -24.92 21.96 15.64
CA ARG A 496 -25.58 22.32 16.92
C ARG A 496 -24.62 23.06 17.86
N ASN A 497 -23.34 22.69 17.85
CA ASN A 497 -22.28 23.40 18.56
C ASN A 497 -21.93 24.77 17.96
N GLY A 498 -22.60 25.19 16.87
CA GLY A 498 -22.33 26.44 16.17
C GLY A 498 -20.94 26.47 15.53
N LYS A 499 -20.39 25.30 15.20
CA LYS A 499 -19.07 25.11 14.59
C LYS A 499 -19.18 24.74 13.11
N SER A 500 -18.07 24.87 12.41
CA SER A 500 -17.91 24.59 10.99
C SER A 500 -16.72 23.67 10.74
N PHE A 501 -16.61 23.14 9.52
CA PHE A 501 -15.39 22.42 9.10
C PHE A 501 -14.14 23.31 9.14
N GLU A 502 -14.29 24.62 8.97
CA GLU A 502 -13.18 25.56 9.10
C GLU A 502 -12.65 25.62 10.54
N ASP A 503 -13.51 25.55 11.55
CA ASP A 503 -13.08 25.51 12.96
C ASP A 503 -12.24 24.25 13.25
N VAL A 504 -12.65 23.11 12.70
CA VAL A 504 -11.91 21.84 12.81
C VAL A 504 -10.57 21.95 12.09
N ARG A 505 -10.55 22.48 10.85
CA ARG A 505 -9.32 22.75 10.10
C ARG A 505 -8.36 23.62 10.89
N GLN A 506 -8.83 24.75 11.42
CA GLN A 506 -7.99 25.69 12.17
C GLN A 506 -7.48 25.06 13.47
N PHE A 507 -8.28 24.23 14.14
CA PHE A 507 -7.81 23.45 15.28
C PHE A 507 -6.63 22.56 14.89
N LEU A 508 -6.77 21.76 13.83
CA LEU A 508 -5.73 20.84 13.37
C LEU A 508 -4.44 21.58 12.98
N LEU A 509 -4.54 22.64 12.18
CA LEU A 509 -3.38 23.42 11.76
C LEU A 509 -2.64 24.07 12.94
N ASN A 510 -3.33 24.29 14.07
CA ASN A 510 -2.75 24.81 15.31
C ASN A 510 -2.40 23.73 16.35
N TYR A 511 -2.71 22.46 16.08
CA TYR A 511 -2.44 21.35 17.00
C TYR A 511 -0.93 21.11 17.10
N ARG A 512 -0.45 20.96 18.35
CA ARG A 512 0.98 20.87 18.65
C ARG A 512 1.31 19.63 19.45
N VAL A 513 2.45 19.02 19.10
CA VAL A 513 3.11 17.98 19.90
C VAL A 513 4.52 18.48 20.20
N GLY A 514 4.95 18.39 21.45
CA GLY A 514 6.25 18.95 21.87
C GLY A 514 6.40 20.46 21.65
N GLY A 515 5.29 21.21 21.52
CA GLY A 515 5.30 22.66 21.22
C GLY A 515 5.35 23.02 19.73
N GLU A 516 5.53 22.03 18.85
CA GLU A 516 5.63 22.23 17.41
C GLU A 516 4.33 21.87 16.68
N PRO A 517 3.94 22.62 15.64
CA PRO A 517 2.78 22.27 14.82
C PRO A 517 3.06 20.99 14.04
N VAL A 518 2.16 20.01 14.10
CA VAL A 518 2.38 18.68 13.50
C VAL A 518 1.62 18.45 12.19
N PHE A 519 0.61 19.26 11.89
CA PHE A 519 -0.09 19.22 10.60
C PHE A 519 0.45 20.29 9.66
N ARG A 520 0.61 19.90 8.39
CA ARG A 520 1.03 20.78 7.31
C ARG A 520 -0.17 21.42 6.63
N GLU A 521 -1.17 20.61 6.31
CA GLU A 521 -2.29 20.98 5.47
C GLU A 521 -3.55 20.19 5.86
N VAL A 522 -4.72 20.76 5.62
CA VAL A 522 -6.02 20.11 5.84
C VAL A 522 -7.01 20.51 4.74
N LEU A 523 -7.50 19.53 3.99
CA LEU A 523 -8.53 19.70 2.98
C LEU A 523 -9.91 19.36 3.53
N THR A 524 -10.93 20.12 3.11
CA THR A 524 -12.33 19.76 3.36
C THR A 524 -12.84 18.84 2.27
N ARG A 525 -13.91 18.07 2.58
CA ARG A 525 -14.65 17.31 1.57
C ARG A 525 -14.97 18.12 0.31
N GLU A 526 -15.40 19.37 0.45
CA GLU A 526 -15.75 20.22 -0.71
C GLU A 526 -14.55 20.54 -1.61
N GLU A 527 -13.37 20.75 -1.04
CA GLU A 527 -12.14 20.93 -1.81
C GLU A 527 -11.75 19.67 -2.57
N VAL A 528 -11.84 18.52 -1.89
CA VAL A 528 -11.53 17.24 -2.50
C VAL A 528 -12.48 16.92 -3.66
N VAL A 529 -13.78 17.16 -3.51
CA VAL A 529 -14.76 17.01 -4.61
C VAL A 529 -14.44 17.97 -5.76
N ARG A 530 -14.02 19.21 -5.49
CA ARG A 530 -13.56 20.13 -6.55
C ARG A 530 -12.33 19.60 -7.28
N GLU A 531 -11.39 18.97 -6.58
CA GLU A 531 -10.24 18.31 -7.22
C GLU A 531 -10.69 17.11 -8.08
N GLN A 532 -11.64 16.29 -7.62
CA GLN A 532 -12.19 15.19 -8.44
C GLN A 532 -12.83 15.71 -9.74
N LEU A 533 -13.57 16.82 -9.68
CA LEU A 533 -14.17 17.46 -10.85
C LEU A 533 -13.10 18.01 -11.81
N LYS A 534 -12.04 18.64 -11.30
CA LYS A 534 -10.91 19.10 -12.13
C LYS A 534 -10.20 17.94 -12.84
N MET A 535 -10.15 16.77 -12.20
CA MET A 535 -9.56 15.56 -12.73
C MET A 535 -10.48 14.80 -13.69
N GLY A 536 -11.76 15.18 -13.82
CA GLY A 536 -12.72 14.49 -14.68
C GLY A 536 -13.07 13.08 -14.19
N LEU A 537 -13.10 12.85 -12.87
CA LEU A 537 -13.44 11.55 -12.29
C LEU A 537 -14.95 11.26 -12.30
N TYR A 538 -15.79 12.27 -12.57
CA TYR A 538 -17.25 12.20 -12.65
C TYR A 538 -17.78 12.97 -13.86
#